data_AF-A0A9D9KW70-F1
#
_entry.id   AF-A0A9D9KW70-F1
#
_cell.length_a   1.000
_cell.length_b   1.000
_cell.length_c   1.000
_cell.angle_alpha   90.00
_cell.angle_beta   90.00
_cell.angle_gamma   90.00
#
_symmetry.space_group_name_H-M   'P 1'
#
loop_
_entity.id
_entity.type
_entity.pdbx_description
1 polymer ?
#
loop_
_entity_poly.entity_id
_entity_poly.type
_entity_poly.pdbx_seq_one_letter_code
_entity_poly.pdbx_strand_id
1 'polypeptide(L)'
;KERGIFMSENKWLRRTAAVLAAAVMLVPCSGCTGDSGSTDTGNSTSSSSAESRKPANLNEDQKKAAEEAGISEDRYCTDNAEITKAAEELLKQYCDGMTEADHDKCFDAFPDFYKKAVEEENKQYGETNEQYMQSIKDKFAETYGDDFYIFASISAVLQLSDESLEDVKESIDKSFGVDVNIEDIYSVYFTENFRGSKDKASDELDFLLPVIDGKTYLYDDYYEVYEEETPADAAAVEQAAANEQADAKEKAETQKAEDSAS
;
A
#
# COMPACT_ATOMS: atom_id res chain seq x y z
N LYS A 1 -19.38 -2.07 -37.23
CA LYS A 1 -19.91 -3.07 -36.27
C LYS A 1 -19.12 -2.87 -35.00
N GLU A 2 -19.56 -1.86 -34.25
CA GLU A 2 -18.96 -1.38 -33.01
C GLU A 2 -18.97 -2.52 -31.99
N ARG A 3 -17.81 -2.85 -31.43
CA ARG A 3 -17.75 -3.60 -30.18
C ARG A 3 -17.71 -2.54 -29.08
N GLY A 4 -18.90 -2.23 -28.57
CA GLY A 4 -19.02 -1.56 -27.28
C GLY A 4 -18.37 -2.43 -26.23
N ILE A 5 -17.22 -2.00 -25.75
CA ILE A 5 -16.62 -2.49 -24.52
C ILE A 5 -17.34 -1.70 -23.42
N PHE A 6 -18.50 -2.20 -23.01
CA PHE A 6 -19.08 -1.87 -21.71
C PHE A 6 -18.25 -2.65 -20.69
N MET A 7 -17.08 -2.12 -20.31
CA MET A 7 -16.28 -2.69 -19.23
C MET A 7 -16.72 -2.07 -17.91
N SER A 8 -17.23 -2.99 -17.09
CA SER A 8 -17.60 -2.96 -15.68
C SER A 8 -17.40 -1.64 -14.91
N GLU A 9 -18.51 -1.13 -14.38
CA GLU A 9 -18.65 -0.67 -12.99
C GLU A 9 -17.34 -0.68 -12.20
N ASN A 10 -16.71 0.50 -12.13
CA ASN A 10 -15.67 0.92 -11.18
C ASN A 10 -14.96 -0.24 -10.48
N LYS A 11 -13.82 -0.70 -11.03
CA LYS A 11 -12.89 -1.58 -10.31
C LYS A 11 -12.53 -1.03 -8.91
N TRP A 12 -12.55 0.29 -8.74
CA TRP A 12 -12.44 1.00 -7.45
C TRP A 12 -13.49 0.56 -6.41
N LEU A 13 -14.73 0.24 -6.82
CA LEU A 13 -15.81 -0.25 -5.94
C LEU A 13 -15.78 -1.77 -5.70
N ARG A 14 -14.91 -2.54 -6.39
CA ARG A 14 -14.87 -4.01 -6.28
C ARG A 14 -13.79 -4.54 -5.36
N ARG A 15 -12.85 -3.69 -4.91
CA ARG A 15 -11.75 -4.09 -4.01
C ARG A 15 -12.13 -4.15 -2.52
N THR A 16 -13.37 -3.83 -2.18
CA THR A 16 -13.96 -3.89 -0.83
C THR A 16 -14.15 -5.29 -0.25
N ALA A 17 -13.57 -6.33 -0.87
CA ALA A 17 -13.70 -7.70 -0.42
C ALA A 17 -12.39 -8.47 -0.56
N ALA A 18 -11.85 -8.89 0.59
CA ALA A 18 -10.65 -9.72 0.82
C ALA A 18 -9.36 -8.87 1.03
N VAL A 19 -8.51 -9.06 2.04
CA VAL A 19 -8.10 -10.28 2.77
C VAL A 19 -7.63 -9.91 4.18
N LEU A 20 -7.92 -10.80 5.15
CA LEU A 20 -7.49 -10.72 6.55
C LEU A 20 -6.52 -11.89 6.81
N ALA A 21 -5.23 -11.60 7.04
CA ALA A 21 -4.19 -12.42 7.72
C ALA A 21 -2.85 -11.67 7.57
N ALA A 22 -2.00 -11.45 8.58
CA ALA A 22 -1.73 -12.23 9.77
C ALA A 22 -1.27 -11.31 10.92
N ALA A 23 -1.85 -11.52 12.10
CA ALA A 23 -1.36 -10.94 13.35
C ALA A 23 -0.14 -11.75 13.83
N VAL A 24 1.07 -11.27 13.54
CA VAL A 24 2.28 -11.67 14.26
C VAL A 24 2.37 -10.83 15.54
N MET A 25 2.72 -11.52 16.63
CA MET A 25 2.53 -11.07 18.01
C MET A 25 3.28 -9.77 18.35
N LEU A 26 2.56 -8.70 18.66
CA LEU A 26 3.10 -7.56 19.40
C LEU A 26 3.25 -7.93 20.88
N VAL A 27 4.50 -8.03 21.33
CA VAL A 27 4.88 -8.08 22.74
C VAL A 27 4.70 -6.68 23.35
N PRO A 28 3.85 -6.48 24.38
CA PRO A 28 3.73 -5.18 25.02
C PRO A 28 4.88 -4.98 26.01
N CYS A 29 5.81 -4.07 25.68
CA CYS A 29 6.70 -3.49 26.69
C CYS A 29 5.94 -2.38 27.44
N SER A 30 5.81 -2.56 28.74
CA SER A 30 5.13 -1.65 29.68
C SER A 30 6.10 -0.61 30.24
N GLY A 31 5.62 0.63 30.44
CA GLY A 31 6.22 1.68 31.29
C GLY A 31 7.11 2.66 30.53
N CYS A 32 6.96 3.98 30.63
CA CYS A 32 6.81 4.76 31.85
C CYS A 32 5.89 5.97 31.69
N THR A 33 5.15 6.24 32.77
CA THR A 33 4.49 7.51 33.11
C THR A 33 5.49 8.67 33.21
N GLY A 34 5.12 9.82 32.63
CA GLY A 34 5.78 11.10 32.85
C GLY A 34 4.82 12.26 32.55
N ASP A 35 4.32 12.87 33.62
CA ASP A 35 3.41 14.02 33.67
C ASP A 35 4.14 15.36 33.38
N SER A 36 3.31 16.40 33.18
CA SER A 36 3.56 17.85 33.19
C SER A 36 3.73 18.54 31.83
N GLY A 37 2.73 19.36 31.51
CA GLY A 37 2.62 20.14 30.28
C GLY A 37 3.25 21.53 30.34
N SER A 38 3.13 22.25 29.22
CA SER A 38 2.95 23.70 29.16
C SER A 38 2.61 24.08 27.72
N THR A 39 1.65 24.98 27.57
CA THR A 39 1.30 25.67 26.32
C THR A 39 2.46 26.50 25.81
N ASP A 40 2.71 26.49 24.50
CA ASP A 40 3.12 27.71 23.80
C ASP A 40 2.75 27.70 22.32
N THR A 41 2.36 28.89 21.88
CA THR A 41 1.83 29.20 20.55
C THR A 41 2.99 29.67 19.68
N GLY A 42 3.24 29.03 18.54
CA GLY A 42 4.37 29.39 17.68
C GLY A 42 4.16 29.00 16.23
N ASN A 43 3.66 29.97 15.45
CA ASN A 43 3.70 29.97 13.99
C ASN A 43 5.17 29.92 13.52
N SER A 44 5.56 28.92 12.73
CA SER A 44 6.80 28.94 11.96
C SER A 44 6.71 27.97 10.78
N THR A 45 6.76 28.55 9.59
CA THR A 45 7.07 27.92 8.31
C THR A 45 8.40 27.18 8.42
N SER A 46 8.41 25.88 8.18
CA SER A 46 9.64 25.08 8.09
C SER A 46 9.63 24.24 6.82
N SER A 47 10.42 24.69 5.85
CA SER A 47 10.93 23.85 4.78
C SER A 47 11.79 22.74 5.40
N SER A 48 11.36 21.48 5.34
CA SER A 48 12.23 20.34 5.67
C SER A 48 13.17 20.12 4.49
N SER A 49 14.36 20.72 4.59
CA SER A 49 15.51 20.26 3.84
C SER A 49 15.93 18.91 4.40
N ALA A 50 16.13 17.93 3.52
CA ALA A 50 16.58 16.59 3.82
C ALA A 50 17.80 16.59 4.75
N GLU A 51 17.58 16.26 6.03
CA GLU A 51 18.67 15.80 6.89
C GLU A 51 18.94 14.35 6.53
N SER A 52 20.10 14.15 5.89
CA SER A 52 20.77 12.85 5.73
C SER A 52 20.57 12.00 6.98
N ARG A 53 19.80 10.89 6.83
CA ARG A 53 19.56 9.91 7.88
C ARG A 53 20.90 9.48 8.48
N LYS A 54 21.11 9.82 9.75
CA LYS A 54 22.24 9.33 10.55
C LYS A 54 22.08 7.80 10.67
N PRO A 55 23.15 6.99 10.49
CA PRO A 55 23.03 5.54 10.58
C PRO A 55 22.45 5.14 11.94
N ALA A 56 21.42 4.28 11.90
CA ALA A 56 20.74 3.81 13.09
C ALA A 56 21.74 3.07 13.97
N ASN A 57 21.97 3.58 15.19
CA ASN A 57 22.80 2.88 16.19
C ASN A 57 21.93 1.82 16.86
N LEU A 58 21.60 0.76 16.11
CA LEU A 58 20.73 -0.32 16.56
C LEU A 58 21.41 -1.14 17.66
N ASN A 59 20.66 -1.49 18.70
CA ASN A 59 21.09 -2.51 19.66
C ASN A 59 20.94 -3.92 19.08
N GLU A 60 21.51 -4.93 19.73
CA GLU A 60 21.51 -6.31 19.21
C GLU A 60 20.10 -6.91 19.06
N ASP A 61 19.15 -6.55 19.93
CA ASP A 61 17.77 -7.01 19.82
C ASP A 61 17.07 -6.38 18.60
N GLN A 62 17.35 -5.11 18.32
CA GLN A 62 16.83 -4.39 17.15
C GLN A 62 17.43 -4.92 15.85
N LYS A 63 18.73 -5.24 15.81
CA LYS A 63 19.36 -5.86 14.63
C LYS A 63 18.75 -7.21 14.32
N LYS A 64 18.52 -8.03 15.36
CA LYS A 64 17.87 -9.33 15.21
C LYS A 64 16.43 -9.19 14.71
N ALA A 65 15.68 -8.22 15.21
CA ALA A 65 14.33 -7.94 14.71
C ALA A 65 14.32 -7.43 13.26
N ALA A 66 15.30 -6.60 12.88
CA ALA A 66 15.49 -6.14 11.51
C ALA A 66 15.79 -7.31 10.55
N GLU A 67 16.73 -8.20 10.93
CA GLU A 67 17.06 -9.41 10.19
C GLU A 67 15.85 -10.35 10.05
N GLU A 68 15.10 -10.57 11.13
CA GLU A 68 13.86 -11.39 11.11
C GLU A 68 12.75 -10.79 10.24
N ALA A 69 12.71 -9.46 10.12
CA ALA A 69 11.77 -8.75 9.24
C ALA A 69 12.28 -8.61 7.79
N GLY A 70 13.52 -9.02 7.51
CA GLY A 70 14.15 -8.83 6.20
C GLY A 70 14.39 -7.35 5.85
N ILE A 71 14.64 -6.50 6.85
CA ILE A 71 14.89 -5.07 6.68
C ILE A 71 16.36 -4.77 7.01
N SER A 72 17.07 -4.12 6.09
CA SER A 72 18.43 -3.65 6.28
C SER A 72 18.59 -2.72 7.50
N GLU A 73 19.73 -2.79 8.18
CA GLU A 73 19.98 -2.00 9.41
C GLU A 73 19.85 -0.49 9.19
N ASP A 74 20.17 0.01 8.00
CA ASP A 74 20.06 1.43 7.65
C ASP A 74 18.62 1.89 7.36
N ARG A 75 17.72 0.96 7.05
CA ARG A 75 16.27 1.23 6.89
C ARG A 75 15.47 0.99 8.16
N TYR A 76 15.87 0.03 8.99
CA TYR A 76 15.05 -0.42 10.10
C TYR A 76 14.66 0.72 11.06
N CYS A 77 13.35 0.95 11.16
CA CYS A 77 12.77 2.01 11.98
C CYS A 77 11.95 1.41 13.12
N THR A 78 12.24 1.84 14.36
CA THR A 78 11.47 1.40 15.55
C THR A 78 10.37 2.36 15.96
N ASP A 79 10.30 3.55 15.34
CA ASP A 79 9.28 4.56 15.62
C ASP A 79 8.71 5.11 14.32
N ASN A 80 7.50 4.68 13.99
CA ASN A 80 6.80 5.09 12.78
C ASN A 80 5.88 6.30 13.02
N ALA A 81 6.05 7.08 14.09
CA ALA A 81 5.16 8.21 14.39
C ALA A 81 5.12 9.26 13.27
N GLU A 82 6.28 9.62 12.70
CA GLU A 82 6.33 10.59 11.60
C GLU A 82 5.66 10.06 10.33
N ILE A 83 5.89 8.77 10.01
CA ILE A 83 5.26 8.10 8.87
C ILE A 83 3.75 7.97 9.08
N THR A 84 3.30 7.64 10.29
CA THR A 84 1.88 7.54 10.63
C THR A 84 1.21 8.90 10.47
N LYS A 85 1.84 9.98 10.95
CA LYS A 85 1.33 11.34 10.78
C LYS A 85 1.27 11.74 9.30
N ALA A 86 2.30 11.43 8.52
CA ALA A 86 2.30 11.68 7.08
C ALA A 86 1.16 10.93 6.38
N ALA A 87 0.92 9.67 6.76
CA ALA A 87 -0.19 8.87 6.26
C ALA A 87 -1.56 9.50 6.60
N GLU A 88 -1.76 9.98 7.82
CA GLU A 88 -2.99 10.67 8.22
C GLU A 88 -3.24 11.93 7.39
N GLU A 89 -2.21 12.74 7.18
CA GLU A 89 -2.29 13.97 6.39
C GLU A 89 -2.64 13.68 4.92
N LEU A 90 -1.96 12.69 4.32
CA LEU A 90 -2.18 12.28 2.93
C LEU A 90 -3.56 11.65 2.71
N LEU A 91 -3.99 10.72 3.59
CA LEU A 91 -5.32 10.12 3.52
C LEU A 91 -6.42 11.16 3.72
N LYS A 92 -6.21 12.12 4.63
CA LYS A 92 -7.14 13.25 4.78
C LYS A 92 -7.23 14.07 3.50
N GLN A 93 -6.08 14.38 2.88
CA GLN A 93 -6.03 15.13 1.63
C GLN A 93 -6.81 14.40 0.52
N TYR A 94 -6.60 13.09 0.39
CA TYR A 94 -7.31 12.21 -0.54
C TYR A 94 -8.83 12.20 -0.30
N CYS A 95 -9.29 11.92 0.92
CA CYS A 95 -10.72 11.88 1.26
C CYS A 95 -11.40 13.26 1.09
N ASP A 96 -10.72 14.34 1.47
CA ASP A 96 -11.22 15.70 1.26
C ASP A 96 -11.36 15.99 -0.25
N GLY A 97 -10.37 15.63 -1.06
CA GLY A 97 -10.40 15.81 -2.52
C GLY A 97 -11.57 15.10 -3.17
N MET A 98 -11.86 13.85 -2.76
CA MET A 98 -13.05 13.12 -3.20
C MET A 98 -14.36 13.79 -2.76
N THR A 99 -14.44 14.27 -1.52
CA THR A 99 -15.64 14.94 -0.98
C THR A 99 -15.91 16.27 -1.70
N GLU A 100 -14.85 17.00 -2.03
CA GLU A 100 -14.92 18.33 -2.65
C GLU A 100 -15.03 18.27 -4.18
N ALA A 101 -14.80 17.11 -4.79
CA ALA A 101 -14.59 16.93 -6.23
C ALA A 101 -13.39 17.73 -6.76
N ASP A 102 -12.31 17.78 -5.98
CA ASP A 102 -11.05 18.46 -6.33
C ASP A 102 -9.97 17.42 -6.70
N HIS A 103 -9.64 17.38 -7.99
CA HIS A 103 -8.69 16.41 -8.54
C HIS A 103 -7.27 16.62 -8.00
N ASP A 104 -6.79 17.86 -7.94
CA ASP A 104 -5.43 18.14 -7.50
C ASP A 104 -5.30 17.82 -6.00
N LYS A 105 -6.28 18.24 -5.20
CA LYS A 105 -6.31 17.86 -3.79
C LYS A 105 -6.32 16.35 -3.60
N CYS A 106 -7.13 15.62 -4.38
CA CYS A 106 -7.21 14.16 -4.31
C CYS A 106 -5.89 13.47 -4.70
N PHE A 107 -5.31 13.84 -5.84
CA PHE A 107 -4.22 13.08 -6.45
C PHE A 107 -2.81 13.64 -6.20
N ASP A 108 -2.65 14.84 -5.63
CA ASP A 108 -1.34 15.35 -5.17
C ASP A 108 -0.80 14.58 -3.94
N ALA A 109 -1.65 13.74 -3.32
CA ALA A 109 -1.23 12.78 -2.29
C ALA A 109 -0.43 11.60 -2.88
N PHE A 110 -0.47 11.40 -4.21
CA PHE A 110 0.21 10.33 -4.92
C PHE A 110 1.42 10.86 -5.70
N PRO A 111 2.37 10.01 -6.13
CA PRO A 111 3.47 10.43 -6.98
C PRO A 111 2.97 10.96 -8.34
N ASP A 112 3.72 11.89 -8.94
CA ASP A 112 3.36 12.53 -10.21
C ASP A 112 3.09 11.53 -11.35
N PHE A 113 3.82 10.40 -11.39
CA PHE A 113 3.62 9.38 -12.42
C PHE A 113 2.26 8.67 -12.26
N TYR A 114 1.81 8.47 -11.02
CA TYR A 114 0.49 7.90 -10.72
C TYR A 114 -0.61 8.88 -11.08
N LYS A 115 -0.47 10.15 -10.68
CA LYS A 115 -1.41 11.22 -11.06
C LYS A 115 -1.54 11.33 -12.59
N LYS A 116 -0.43 11.28 -13.33
CA LYS A 116 -0.45 11.28 -14.80
C LYS A 116 -1.21 10.08 -15.38
N ALA A 117 -1.08 8.89 -14.80
CA ALA A 117 -1.83 7.71 -15.26
C ALA A 117 -3.35 7.92 -15.11
N VAL A 118 -3.82 8.50 -14.01
CA VAL A 118 -5.22 8.90 -13.82
C VAL A 118 -5.65 9.90 -14.89
N GLU A 119 -4.86 10.95 -15.12
CA GLU A 119 -5.16 11.98 -16.12
C GLU A 119 -5.19 11.42 -17.55
N GLU A 120 -4.35 10.45 -17.86
CA GLU A 120 -4.33 9.75 -19.13
C GLU A 120 -5.55 8.84 -19.30
N GLU A 121 -5.96 8.12 -18.24
CA GLU A 121 -7.19 7.33 -18.23
C GLU A 121 -8.42 8.22 -18.47
N ASN A 122 -8.54 9.34 -17.77
CA ASN A 122 -9.63 10.32 -17.96
C ASN A 122 -9.69 10.80 -19.42
N LYS A 123 -8.53 11.14 -20.02
CA LYS A 123 -8.44 11.53 -21.44
C LYS A 123 -8.87 10.40 -22.37
N GLN A 124 -8.52 9.15 -22.09
CA GLN A 124 -8.93 7.99 -22.89
C GLN A 124 -10.45 7.80 -22.88
N TYR A 125 -11.12 8.09 -21.75
CA TYR A 125 -12.57 8.08 -21.65
C TYR A 125 -13.25 9.36 -22.18
N GLY A 126 -12.47 10.37 -22.58
CA GLY A 126 -12.99 11.63 -23.11
C GLY A 126 -13.57 12.55 -22.03
N GLU A 127 -13.11 12.41 -20.79
CA GLU A 127 -13.53 13.19 -19.64
C GLU A 127 -12.40 14.13 -19.20
N THR A 128 -12.75 15.31 -18.66
CA THR A 128 -11.80 16.14 -17.91
C THR A 128 -11.68 15.63 -16.47
N ASN A 129 -10.59 15.99 -15.80
CA ASN A 129 -10.38 15.67 -14.39
C ASN A 129 -11.54 16.15 -13.50
N GLU A 130 -12.08 17.33 -13.77
CA GLU A 130 -13.23 17.87 -13.05
C GLU A 130 -14.50 17.06 -13.31
N GLN A 131 -14.72 16.61 -14.55
CA GLN A 131 -15.87 15.75 -14.87
C GLN A 131 -15.77 14.40 -14.17
N TYR A 132 -14.58 13.80 -14.17
CA TYR A 132 -14.30 12.57 -13.46
C TYR A 132 -14.60 12.71 -11.96
N MET A 133 -14.03 13.72 -11.29
CA MET A 133 -14.24 13.96 -9.86
C MET A 133 -15.69 14.30 -9.53
N GLN A 134 -16.36 15.09 -10.36
CA GLN A 134 -17.77 15.40 -10.17
C GLN A 134 -18.63 14.13 -10.31
N SER A 135 -18.30 13.22 -11.23
CA SER A 135 -19.02 11.96 -11.37
C SER A 135 -18.91 11.07 -10.13
N ILE A 136 -17.75 11.06 -9.46
CA ILE A 136 -17.53 10.35 -8.20
C ILE A 136 -18.39 10.97 -7.10
N LYS A 137 -18.34 12.30 -6.97
CA LYS A 137 -19.14 13.04 -5.99
C LYS A 137 -20.64 12.84 -6.17
N ASP A 138 -21.13 12.85 -7.41
CA ASP A 138 -22.55 12.63 -7.72
C ASP A 138 -22.99 11.22 -7.31
N LYS A 139 -22.16 10.20 -7.56
CA LYS A 139 -22.41 8.82 -7.10
C LYS A 139 -22.48 8.74 -5.58
N PHE A 140 -21.56 9.38 -4.86
CA PHE A 140 -21.60 9.41 -3.40
C PHE A 140 -22.79 10.18 -2.86
N ALA A 141 -23.16 11.30 -3.47
CA ALA A 141 -24.34 12.08 -3.08
C ALA A 141 -25.65 11.32 -3.31
N GLU A 142 -25.72 10.51 -4.38
CA GLU A 142 -26.86 9.62 -4.64
C GLU A 142 -27.06 8.64 -3.47
N THR A 143 -25.97 7.96 -3.06
CA THR A 143 -25.98 6.92 -2.02
C THR A 143 -26.10 7.50 -0.60
N TYR A 144 -25.24 8.44 -0.24
CA TYR A 144 -25.06 8.91 1.14
C TYR A 144 -25.75 10.24 1.44
N GLY A 145 -26.16 11.00 0.42
CA GLY A 145 -26.79 12.33 0.53
C GLY A 145 -25.83 13.46 0.16
N ASP A 146 -26.34 14.63 -0.22
CA ASP A 146 -25.51 15.78 -0.63
C ASP A 146 -24.59 16.30 0.48
N ASP A 147 -24.89 15.95 1.74
CA ASP A 147 -24.13 16.27 2.94
C ASP A 147 -23.11 15.19 3.32
N PHE A 148 -22.76 14.29 2.38
CA PHE A 148 -21.79 13.24 2.66
C PHE A 148 -20.40 13.80 2.96
N TYR A 149 -19.64 13.05 3.75
CA TYR A 149 -18.22 13.25 3.96
C TYR A 149 -17.49 11.91 4.07
N ILE A 150 -16.23 11.90 3.67
CA ILE A 150 -15.34 10.74 3.68
C ILE A 150 -14.20 11.02 4.66
N PHE A 151 -13.81 10.02 5.46
CA PHE A 151 -12.62 10.11 6.31
C PHE A 151 -11.99 8.74 6.53
N ALA A 152 -10.67 8.71 6.70
CA ALA A 152 -9.91 7.51 7.02
C ALA A 152 -9.54 7.45 8.50
N SER A 153 -9.33 6.25 9.02
CA SER A 153 -8.73 6.01 10.34
C SER A 153 -7.71 4.89 10.23
N ILE A 154 -6.45 5.21 10.55
CA ILE A 154 -5.35 4.25 10.44
C ILE A 154 -5.44 3.23 11.57
N SER A 155 -5.34 1.95 11.22
CA SER A 155 -5.29 0.83 12.16
C SER A 155 -3.87 0.33 12.38
N ALA A 156 -3.01 0.36 11.34
CA ALA A 156 -1.62 -0.03 11.43
C ALA A 156 -0.75 0.62 10.35
N VAL A 157 0.54 0.78 10.65
CA VAL A 157 1.60 1.15 9.70
C VAL A 157 2.75 0.18 9.89
N LEU A 158 3.04 -0.61 8.85
CA LEU A 158 4.07 -1.65 8.88
C LEU A 158 5.17 -1.32 7.88
N GLN A 159 6.42 -1.27 8.34
CA GLN A 159 7.57 -1.16 7.44
C GLN A 159 7.73 -2.47 6.69
N LEU A 160 7.98 -2.41 5.38
CA LEU A 160 8.17 -3.61 4.56
C LEU A 160 9.65 -3.93 4.36
N SER A 161 9.90 -5.19 4.00
CA SER A 161 11.24 -5.75 3.79
C SER A 161 12.00 -5.08 2.63
N ASP A 162 13.29 -5.41 2.51
CA ASP A 162 14.10 -5.02 1.36
C ASP A 162 13.61 -5.69 0.07
N GLU A 163 13.14 -6.93 0.13
CA GLU A 163 12.54 -7.64 -1.00
C GLU A 163 11.30 -6.91 -1.52
N SER A 164 10.34 -6.57 -0.65
CA SER A 164 9.14 -5.83 -1.06
C SER A 164 9.45 -4.44 -1.61
N LEU A 165 10.52 -3.80 -1.14
CA LEU A 165 10.95 -2.51 -1.68
C LEU A 165 11.47 -2.66 -3.12
N GLU A 166 12.26 -3.68 -3.40
CA GLU A 166 12.75 -3.96 -4.76
C GLU A 166 11.60 -4.39 -5.68
N ASP A 167 10.66 -5.21 -5.20
CA ASP A 167 9.46 -5.60 -5.96
C ASP A 167 8.62 -4.38 -6.38
N VAL A 168 8.43 -3.42 -5.47
CA VAL A 168 7.66 -2.20 -5.77
C VAL A 168 8.42 -1.28 -6.74
N LYS A 169 9.75 -1.18 -6.63
CA LYS A 169 10.55 -0.46 -7.64
C LYS A 169 10.39 -1.08 -9.03
N GLU A 170 10.49 -2.41 -9.12
CA GLU A 170 10.32 -3.13 -10.39
C GLU A 170 8.92 -2.93 -10.95
N SER A 171 7.89 -3.03 -10.10
CA SER A 171 6.50 -2.85 -10.53
C SER A 171 6.23 -1.43 -11.04
N ILE A 172 6.79 -0.40 -10.39
CA ILE A 172 6.68 0.99 -10.82
C ILE A 172 7.39 1.22 -12.17
N ASP A 173 8.62 0.73 -12.32
CA ASP A 173 9.35 0.85 -13.60
C ASP A 173 8.60 0.14 -14.74
N LYS A 174 8.10 -1.07 -14.48
CA LYS A 174 7.33 -1.84 -15.46
C LYS A 174 6.02 -1.17 -15.87
N SER A 175 5.30 -0.60 -14.91
CA SER A 175 3.95 -0.08 -15.11
C SER A 175 3.96 1.33 -15.67
N PHE A 176 4.93 2.16 -15.26
CA PHE A 176 4.98 3.58 -15.61
C PHE A 176 6.21 3.98 -16.43
N GLY A 177 7.19 3.09 -16.60
CA GLY A 177 8.44 3.39 -17.32
C GLY A 177 9.30 4.43 -16.62
N VAL A 178 9.27 4.45 -15.28
CA VAL A 178 9.97 5.43 -14.46
C VAL A 178 10.89 4.74 -13.45
N ASP A 179 12.15 5.17 -13.45
CA ASP A 179 13.12 4.80 -12.42
C ASP A 179 12.98 5.78 -11.23
N VAL A 180 12.59 5.24 -10.08
CA VAL A 180 12.34 6.02 -8.86
C VAL A 180 13.25 5.56 -7.74
N ASN A 181 13.82 6.54 -7.03
CA ASN A 181 14.60 6.26 -5.83
C ASN A 181 13.67 6.12 -4.62
N ILE A 182 13.24 4.89 -4.34
CA ILE A 182 12.49 4.55 -3.13
C ILE A 182 13.47 4.25 -2.00
N GLU A 183 13.47 5.11 -0.99
CA GLU A 183 14.33 5.01 0.20
C GLU A 183 13.74 4.07 1.25
N ASP A 184 12.41 4.02 1.33
CA ASP A 184 11.68 3.20 2.28
C ASP A 184 10.26 2.96 1.80
N ILE A 185 9.61 1.95 2.35
CA ILE A 185 8.22 1.65 2.01
C ILE A 185 7.50 1.02 3.20
N TYR A 186 6.26 1.45 3.38
CA TYR A 186 5.37 1.00 4.43
C TYR A 186 4.04 0.55 3.83
N SER A 187 3.35 -0.38 4.47
CA SER A 187 1.93 -0.62 4.26
C SER A 187 1.13 0.12 5.34
N VAL A 188 0.15 0.92 4.93
CA VAL A 188 -0.83 1.53 5.83
C VAL A 188 -2.14 0.77 5.72
N TYR A 189 -2.62 0.26 6.83
CA TYR A 189 -3.97 -0.30 6.94
C TYR A 189 -4.88 0.76 7.54
N PHE A 190 -6.03 0.99 6.92
CA PHE A 190 -6.98 2.00 7.37
C PHE A 190 -8.42 1.59 7.10
N THR A 191 -9.34 2.17 7.85
CA THR A 191 -10.77 2.10 7.56
C THR A 191 -11.21 3.41 6.92
N GLU A 192 -11.63 3.37 5.67
CA GLU A 192 -12.33 4.47 5.01
C GLU A 192 -13.79 4.46 5.44
N ASN A 193 -14.33 5.63 5.81
CA ASN A 193 -15.69 5.77 6.32
C ASN A 193 -16.45 6.79 5.48
N PHE A 194 -17.65 6.40 5.05
CA PHE A 194 -18.59 7.23 4.32
C PHE A 194 -19.78 7.53 5.23
N ARG A 195 -20.16 8.80 5.35
CA ARG A 195 -21.33 9.19 6.16
C ARG A 195 -22.06 10.35 5.52
N GLY A 196 -23.38 10.26 5.45
CA GLY A 196 -24.26 11.38 5.11
C GLY A 196 -25.67 11.17 5.66
N SER A 197 -26.61 12.04 5.27
CA SER A 197 -27.99 12.00 5.76
C SER A 197 -28.79 10.76 5.33
N LYS A 198 -28.42 10.12 4.20
CA LYS A 198 -29.13 8.95 3.65
C LYS A 198 -28.58 7.63 4.17
N ASP A 199 -27.27 7.48 4.24
CA ASP A 199 -26.63 6.21 4.60
C ASP A 199 -25.20 6.39 5.16
N LYS A 200 -24.60 5.29 5.62
CA LYS A 200 -23.21 5.20 6.03
C LYS A 200 -22.60 3.85 5.62
N ALA A 201 -21.32 3.85 5.29
CA ALA A 201 -20.55 2.66 4.99
C ALA A 201 -19.13 2.79 5.55
N SER A 202 -18.42 1.67 5.61
CA SER A 202 -17.01 1.64 5.99
C SER A 202 -16.31 0.48 5.31
N ASP A 203 -15.13 0.75 4.78
CA ASP A 203 -14.34 -0.18 4.01
C ASP A 203 -12.94 -0.28 4.63
N GLU A 204 -12.46 -1.50 4.84
CA GLU A 204 -11.09 -1.76 5.28
C GLU A 204 -10.21 -1.86 4.04
N LEU A 205 -9.18 -1.03 3.99
CA LEU A 205 -8.30 -0.86 2.84
C LEU A 205 -6.84 -0.84 3.31
N ASP A 206 -5.94 -1.06 2.36
CA ASP A 206 -4.53 -0.84 2.53
C ASP A 206 -3.95 -0.08 1.34
N PHE A 207 -3.01 0.82 1.63
CA PHE A 207 -2.18 1.49 0.63
C PHE A 207 -0.70 1.28 0.96
N LEU A 208 0.15 1.42 -0.04
CA LEU A 208 1.58 1.55 0.15
C LEU A 208 1.95 3.02 0.39
N LEU A 209 2.97 3.24 1.22
CA LEU A 209 3.58 4.53 1.50
C LEU A 209 5.06 4.52 1.13
N PRO A 210 5.41 4.68 -0.16
CA PRO A 210 6.80 4.83 -0.56
C PRO A 210 7.33 6.20 -0.11
N VAL A 211 8.58 6.20 0.36
CA VAL A 211 9.38 7.41 0.56
C VAL A 211 10.25 7.59 -0.67
N ILE A 212 9.87 8.53 -1.54
CA ILE A 212 10.53 8.82 -2.80
C ILE A 212 11.20 10.19 -2.69
N ASP A 213 12.52 10.22 -2.87
CA ASP A 213 13.33 11.44 -2.76
C ASP A 213 13.04 12.24 -1.47
N GLY A 214 12.97 11.53 -0.34
CA GLY A 214 12.69 12.09 0.98
C GLY A 214 11.25 12.54 1.23
N LYS A 215 10.30 12.31 0.31
CA LYS A 215 8.87 12.62 0.49
C LYS A 215 8.01 11.35 0.50
N THR A 216 7.07 11.28 1.44
CA THR A 216 6.08 10.22 1.53
C THR A 216 4.90 10.48 0.61
N TYR A 217 4.41 9.43 -0.05
CA TYR A 217 3.24 9.48 -0.92
C TYR A 217 2.29 8.32 -0.60
N LEU A 218 1.01 8.44 -0.95
CA LEU A 218 0.12 7.29 -1.10
C LEU A 218 0.43 6.58 -2.41
N TYR A 219 0.28 5.27 -2.43
CA TYR A 219 0.42 4.47 -3.63
C TYR A 219 -0.56 3.29 -3.56
N ASP A 220 -1.30 3.11 -4.64
CA ASP A 220 -2.23 2.01 -4.88
C ASP A 220 -1.72 1.24 -6.10
N ASP A 221 -1.80 -0.07 -6.07
CA ASP A 221 -1.36 -0.96 -7.15
C ASP A 221 -2.35 -0.99 -8.34
N TYR A 222 -3.41 -0.18 -8.32
CA TYR A 222 -4.47 -0.15 -9.34
C TYR A 222 -3.98 -0.05 -10.80
N TYR A 223 -2.96 0.79 -11.04
CA TYR A 223 -2.38 1.00 -12.37
C TYR A 223 -1.16 0.09 -12.63
N GLU A 224 -0.85 -0.84 -11.71
CA GLU A 224 0.21 -1.81 -11.95
C GLU A 224 -0.19 -2.81 -13.03
N VAL A 225 0.76 -3.08 -13.92
CA VAL A 225 0.63 -4.09 -14.96
C VAL A 225 1.25 -5.38 -14.44
N TYR A 226 0.41 -6.25 -13.88
CA TYR A 226 0.81 -7.63 -13.65
C TYR A 226 0.94 -8.35 -14.98
N GLU A 227 2.06 -9.03 -15.20
CA GLU A 227 2.10 -10.05 -16.24
C GLU A 227 1.08 -11.13 -15.82
N GLU A 228 0.06 -11.36 -16.63
CA GLU A 228 -0.72 -12.59 -16.50
C GLU A 228 0.29 -13.74 -16.61
N GLU A 229 0.39 -14.57 -15.56
CA GLU A 229 1.17 -15.81 -15.62
C GLU A 229 0.81 -16.50 -16.93
N THR A 230 1.81 -16.69 -17.80
CA THR A 230 1.52 -17.37 -19.04
C THR A 230 1.19 -18.83 -18.68
N PRO A 231 0.34 -19.52 -19.45
CA PRO A 231 0.09 -20.94 -19.21
C PRO A 231 1.36 -21.81 -19.20
N ALA A 232 2.47 -21.29 -19.74
CA ALA A 232 3.78 -21.94 -19.69
C ALA A 232 4.43 -21.86 -18.30
N ASP A 233 4.23 -20.76 -17.56
CA ASP A 233 4.78 -20.56 -16.22
C ASP A 233 4.03 -21.42 -15.20
N ALA A 234 2.70 -21.47 -15.27
CA ALA A 234 1.88 -22.38 -14.47
C ALA A 234 2.21 -23.87 -14.73
N ALA A 235 2.46 -24.22 -16.00
CA ALA A 235 2.87 -25.58 -16.37
C ALA A 235 4.28 -25.93 -15.86
N ALA A 236 5.20 -24.97 -15.80
CA ALA A 236 6.54 -25.17 -15.26
C ALA A 236 6.51 -25.41 -13.74
N VAL A 237 5.64 -24.71 -13.00
CA VAL A 237 5.43 -24.91 -11.56
C VAL A 237 4.78 -26.28 -11.28
N GLU A 238 3.76 -26.67 -12.06
CA GLU A 238 3.13 -27.98 -11.93
C GLU A 238 4.11 -29.13 -12.25
N GLN A 239 4.98 -28.93 -13.24
CA GLN A 239 5.98 -29.92 -13.63
C GLN A 239 7.14 -30.01 -12.62
N ALA A 240 7.53 -28.90 -11.98
CA ALA A 240 8.50 -28.90 -10.89
C ALA A 240 7.96 -29.67 -9.66
N ALA A 241 6.70 -29.43 -9.29
CA ALA A 241 6.04 -30.13 -8.19
C ALA A 241 5.87 -31.64 -8.46
N ALA A 242 5.59 -32.03 -9.71
CA ALA A 242 5.50 -33.44 -10.11
C ALA A 242 6.87 -34.15 -10.03
N ASN A 243 7.95 -33.46 -10.36
CA ASN A 243 9.31 -34.02 -10.27
C ASN A 243 9.76 -34.20 -8.81
N GLU A 244 9.47 -33.26 -7.90
CA GLU A 244 9.78 -33.43 -6.48
C GLU A 244 9.03 -34.60 -5.84
N GLN A 245 7.76 -34.81 -6.22
CA GLN A 245 6.99 -35.96 -5.74
C GLN A 245 7.52 -37.30 -6.27
N ALA A 246 8.02 -37.33 -7.51
CA ALA A 246 8.65 -38.51 -8.08
C ALA A 246 9.95 -38.87 -7.34
N ASP A 247 10.81 -37.88 -7.10
CA ASP A 247 12.08 -38.05 -6.38
C ASP A 247 11.86 -38.49 -4.92
N ALA A 248 10.83 -37.95 -4.25
CA ALA A 248 10.46 -38.36 -2.89
C ALA A 248 9.99 -39.82 -2.83
N LYS A 249 9.25 -40.26 -3.86
CA LYS A 249 8.76 -41.63 -3.95
C LYS A 249 9.88 -42.63 -4.23
N GLU A 250 10.82 -42.31 -5.11
CA GLU A 250 11.98 -43.15 -5.40
C GLU A 250 12.88 -43.33 -4.17
N LYS A 251 13.12 -42.26 -3.41
CA LYS A 251 13.86 -42.33 -2.14
C LYS A 251 13.15 -43.20 -1.09
N ALA A 252 11.83 -43.09 -0.98
CA ALA A 252 11.05 -43.91 -0.05
C ALA A 252 11.05 -45.41 -0.42
N GLU A 253 11.01 -45.74 -1.71
CA GLU A 253 11.07 -47.13 -2.18
C GLU A 253 12.47 -47.74 -2.01
N THR A 254 13.53 -46.95 -2.22
CA THR A 254 14.92 -47.37 -2.01
C THR A 254 15.20 -47.66 -0.53
N GLN A 255 14.74 -46.78 0.37
CA GLN A 255 14.91 -46.94 1.81
C GLN A 255 14.16 -48.16 2.35
N LYS A 256 12.96 -48.44 1.81
CA LYS A 256 12.18 -49.63 2.17
C LYS A 256 12.84 -50.94 1.70
N ALA A 257 13.55 -50.91 0.57
CA ALA A 257 14.28 -52.08 0.07
C ALA A 257 15.54 -52.39 0.92
N GLU A 258 16.23 -51.35 1.41
CA GLU A 258 17.39 -51.51 2.31
C GLU A 258 16.98 -52.03 3.69
N ASP A 259 15.88 -51.54 4.25
CA ASP A 259 15.34 -52.01 5.54
C ASP A 259 14.83 -53.47 5.47
N SER A 260 14.49 -53.96 4.28
CA SER A 260 14.02 -55.34 4.06
C SER A 260 15.18 -56.35 3.89
N ALA A 261 16.42 -55.86 3.76
CA ALA A 261 17.62 -56.65 3.51
C ALA A 261 18.55 -56.79 4.74
N SER A 262 18.25 -56.09 5.85
CA SER A 262 18.88 -56.28 7.17
C SER A 262 18.11 -57.25 8.05
#